data_AF-A0A968STP2-F1
#
_entry.id   AF-A0A968STP2-F1
#
_cell.length_a   1.000
_cell.length_b   1.000
_cell.length_c   1.000
_cell.angle_alpha   90.00
_cell.angle_beta   90.00
_cell.angle_gamma   90.00
#
_symmetry.space_group_name_H-M   'P 1'
#
loop_
_entity.id
_entity.type
_entity.pdbx_description
1 polymer ?
#
loop_
_entity_poly.entity_id
_entity_poly.type
_entity_poly.pdbx_seq_one_letter_code
_entity_poly.pdbx_strand_id
1 'polypeptide(L)'
;MVYSETLAPELDSNDSNTSFADTISTVVSSLKEDAAYESHGEGQGHTWKFDYGTVQVFVHLTGESSDDTLSVWSPVLTLPARDEAQLFRTLLEKSWIETLEARFSIWNDQVVLNHFRTLEGLTAAEISRAITIVATLADEYDEPLIKDHGNPA
;
A
#
# COMPACT_ATOMS: atom_id res chain seq x y z
N MET A 1 -6.60 60.80 -1.98
CA MET A 1 -7.01 59.41 -2.20
C MET A 1 -6.26 58.56 -1.20
N VAL A 2 -6.96 58.02 -0.22
CA VAL A 2 -6.40 57.11 0.79
C VAL A 2 -6.83 55.72 0.33
N TYR A 3 -5.88 54.88 -0.08
CA TYR A 3 -6.20 53.50 -0.41
C TYR A 3 -6.47 52.76 0.91
N SER A 4 -7.73 52.37 1.11
CA SER A 4 -8.14 51.46 2.18
C SER A 4 -7.55 50.09 1.87
N GLU A 5 -6.60 49.65 2.69
CA GLU A 5 -6.11 48.29 2.69
C GLU A 5 -7.21 47.40 3.29
N THR A 6 -8.01 46.79 2.41
CA THR A 6 -8.96 45.75 2.81
C THR A 6 -8.13 44.55 3.29
N LEU A 7 -8.04 44.35 4.60
CA LEU A 7 -7.55 43.09 5.17
C LEU A 7 -8.37 41.96 4.56
N ALA A 8 -7.73 41.09 3.79
CA ALA A 8 -8.30 39.80 3.43
C ALA A 8 -8.57 39.04 4.74
N PRO A 9 -9.72 38.36 4.88
CA PRO A 9 -9.94 37.52 6.05
C PRO A 9 -8.84 36.46 6.09
N GLU A 10 -8.11 36.42 7.21
CA GLU A 10 -7.23 35.29 7.53
C GLU A 10 -8.09 34.03 7.46
N LEU A 11 -7.76 33.17 6.50
CA LEU A 11 -8.33 31.83 6.44
C LEU A 11 -7.80 31.10 7.67
N ASP A 12 -8.66 30.96 8.68
CA ASP A 12 -8.47 30.03 9.79
C ASP A 12 -8.27 28.64 9.17
N SER A 13 -7.01 28.24 8.99
CA SER A 13 -6.62 26.89 8.62
C SER A 13 -6.79 25.98 9.84
N ASN A 14 -8.05 25.72 10.21
CA ASN A 14 -8.43 24.58 11.03
C ASN A 14 -8.59 23.35 10.13
N ASP A 15 -7.63 23.10 9.24
CA ASP A 15 -7.35 21.73 8.82
C ASP A 15 -6.73 21.06 10.04
N SER A 16 -7.57 20.34 10.78
CA SER A 16 -7.06 19.27 11.63
C SER A 16 -6.31 18.33 10.67
N ASN A 17 -4.98 18.48 10.62
CA ASN A 17 -4.13 17.70 9.75
C ASN A 17 -4.24 16.24 10.20
N THR A 18 -5.19 15.50 9.60
CA THR A 18 -5.48 14.11 9.92
C THR A 18 -4.19 13.32 9.76
N SER A 19 -3.83 12.54 10.77
CA SER A 19 -2.59 11.76 10.73
C SER A 19 -2.59 10.77 9.56
N PHE A 20 -1.41 10.31 9.16
CA PHE A 20 -1.30 9.23 8.18
C PHE A 20 -1.97 7.96 8.70
N ALA A 21 -1.80 7.65 9.98
CA ALA A 21 -2.45 6.50 10.60
C ALA A 21 -4.00 6.56 10.57
N ASP A 22 -4.60 7.72 10.84
CA ASP A 22 -6.05 7.91 10.79
C ASP A 22 -6.58 7.81 9.35
N THR A 23 -5.81 8.36 8.40
CA THR A 23 -6.13 8.29 6.97
C THR A 23 -6.11 6.85 6.49
N ILE A 24 -5.06 6.08 6.82
CA ILE A 24 -4.95 4.65 6.49
C ILE A 24 -6.09 3.88 7.13
N SER A 25 -6.39 4.12 8.40
CA SER A 25 -7.49 3.44 9.11
C SER A 25 -8.83 3.68 8.42
N THR A 26 -9.11 4.92 8.00
CA THR A 26 -10.32 5.28 7.27
C THR A 26 -10.41 4.56 5.92
N VAL A 27 -9.32 4.53 5.15
CA VAL A 27 -9.27 3.83 3.86
C VAL A 27 -9.47 2.33 4.05
N VAL A 28 -8.73 1.72 4.98
CA VAL A 28 -8.79 0.28 5.25
C VAL A 28 -10.20 -0.12 5.70
N SER A 29 -10.82 0.63 6.63
CA SER A 29 -12.19 0.37 7.06
C SER A 29 -13.22 0.51 5.93
N SER A 30 -12.97 1.38 4.94
CA SER A 30 -13.84 1.49 3.76
C SER A 30 -13.77 0.27 2.83
N LEU A 31 -12.64 -0.44 2.82
CA LEU A 31 -12.45 -1.68 2.07
C LEU A 31 -12.89 -2.92 2.86
N LYS A 32 -12.65 -2.92 4.18
CA LYS A 32 -12.93 -4.03 5.09
C LYS A 32 -13.13 -3.52 6.52
N GLU A 33 -14.38 -3.57 7.02
CA GLU A 33 -14.73 -3.02 8.34
C GLU A 33 -14.02 -3.74 9.50
N ASP A 34 -13.73 -5.03 9.38
CA ASP A 34 -13.12 -5.88 10.41
C ASP A 34 -11.61 -6.10 10.22
N ALA A 35 -10.93 -5.17 9.54
CA ALA A 35 -9.48 -5.20 9.38
C ALA A 35 -8.75 -5.29 10.74
N ALA A 36 -7.77 -6.18 10.83
CA ALA A 36 -6.91 -6.30 11.98
C ALA A 36 -5.92 -5.13 12.01
N TYR A 37 -5.71 -4.57 13.21
CA TYR A 37 -4.80 -3.46 13.45
C TYR A 37 -3.85 -3.78 14.61
N GLU A 38 -2.56 -3.59 14.38
CA GLU A 38 -1.49 -3.83 15.33
C GLU A 38 -0.57 -2.60 15.42
N SER A 39 -0.61 -1.92 16.57
CA SER A 39 0.39 -0.91 16.91
C SER A 39 1.59 -1.63 17.51
N HIS A 40 2.74 -1.49 16.87
CA HIS A 40 3.98 -2.00 17.42
C HIS A 40 4.57 -0.94 18.38
N GLY A 41 5.45 -1.34 19.31
CA GLY A 41 6.02 -0.43 20.31
C GLY A 41 6.79 0.75 19.70
N GLU A 42 7.27 1.69 20.53
CA GLU A 42 8.01 2.88 20.07
C GLU A 42 9.08 2.51 19.02
N GLY A 43 8.95 3.09 17.82
CA GLY A 43 9.88 2.91 16.70
C GLY A 43 9.57 1.74 15.73
N GLN A 44 8.50 0.98 15.95
CA GLN A 44 8.10 -0.13 15.05
C GLN A 44 6.85 0.17 14.22
N GLY A 45 6.17 1.30 14.43
CA GLY A 45 5.09 1.77 13.58
C GLY A 45 3.74 1.05 13.75
N HIS A 46 2.88 1.24 12.76
CA HIS A 46 1.50 0.76 12.71
C HIS A 46 1.31 -0.22 11.56
N THR A 47 0.60 -1.32 11.80
CA THR A 47 0.29 -2.31 10.76
C THR A 47 -1.20 -2.58 10.71
N TRP A 48 -1.77 -2.54 9.51
CA TRP A 48 -3.13 -2.99 9.21
C TRP A 48 -3.06 -4.22 8.31
N LYS A 49 -3.98 -5.14 8.54
CA LYS A 49 -4.06 -6.40 7.83
C LYS A 49 -5.52 -6.73 7.53
N PHE A 50 -5.83 -7.00 6.27
CA PHE A 50 -7.19 -7.33 5.86
C PHE A 50 -7.21 -8.23 4.63
N ASP A 51 -8.26 -9.03 4.49
CA ASP A 51 -8.48 -9.84 3.29
C ASP A 51 -9.27 -9.03 2.25
N TYR A 52 -8.87 -9.15 0.98
CA TYR A 52 -9.53 -8.55 -0.18
C TYR A 52 -9.60 -9.59 -1.29
N GLY A 53 -10.81 -10.03 -1.64
CA GLY A 53 -11.01 -11.16 -2.55
C GLY A 53 -10.35 -12.44 -2.02
N THR A 54 -9.38 -13.01 -2.76
CA THR A 54 -8.63 -14.23 -2.38
C THR A 54 -7.31 -13.93 -1.66
N VAL A 55 -6.87 -12.67 -1.62
CA VAL A 55 -5.56 -12.28 -1.07
C VAL A 55 -5.67 -11.59 0.29
N GLN A 56 -4.52 -11.50 0.96
CA GLN A 56 -4.35 -10.81 2.22
C GLN A 56 -3.40 -9.62 2.06
N VAL A 57 -3.91 -8.43 2.36
CA VAL A 57 -3.22 -7.15 2.19
C VAL A 57 -2.68 -6.66 3.53
N PHE A 58 -1.46 -6.13 3.48
CA PHE A 58 -0.76 -5.52 4.60
C PHE A 58 -0.46 -4.07 4.27
N VAL A 59 -0.69 -3.19 5.25
CA VAL A 59 -0.31 -1.78 5.20
C VAL A 59 0.55 -1.51 6.42
N HIS A 60 1.75 -0.97 6.23
CA HIS A 60 2.67 -0.65 7.31
C HIS A 60 3.14 0.80 7.20
N LEU A 61 3.06 1.50 8.32
CA LEU A 61 3.46 2.89 8.49
C LEU A 61 4.52 2.95 9.60
N THR A 62 5.75 3.39 9.30
CA THR A 62 6.83 3.39 10.31
C THR A 62 6.72 4.52 11.34
N GLY A 63 6.01 5.60 11.00
CA GLY A 63 5.82 6.79 11.81
C GLY A 63 5.05 7.87 11.05
N GLU A 64 5.17 9.14 11.46
CA GLU A 64 4.39 10.27 10.92
C GLU A 64 5.28 11.39 10.33
N SER A 65 6.61 11.22 10.32
CA SER A 65 7.55 12.20 9.77
C SER A 65 7.72 12.05 8.25
N SER A 66 8.25 13.07 7.56
CA SER A 66 8.49 13.00 6.11
C SER A 66 9.43 11.86 5.70
N ASP A 67 10.36 11.49 6.59
CA ASP A 67 11.36 10.45 6.38
C ASP A 67 10.84 9.05 6.74
N ASP A 68 9.69 8.97 7.42
CA ASP A 68 8.98 7.71 7.61
C ASP A 68 8.45 7.18 6.30
N THR A 69 8.03 5.91 6.31
CA THR A 69 7.65 5.19 5.10
C THR A 69 6.28 4.56 5.20
N LEU A 70 5.61 4.52 4.06
CA LEU A 70 4.40 3.73 3.82
C LEU A 70 4.80 2.53 2.95
N SER A 71 4.51 1.33 3.47
CA SER A 71 4.61 0.08 2.73
C SER A 71 3.23 -0.55 2.60
N VAL A 72 2.85 -0.95 1.39
CA VAL A 72 1.64 -1.75 1.14
C VAL A 72 2.05 -2.98 0.36
N TRP A 73 1.68 -4.17 0.80
CA TRP A 73 2.00 -5.39 0.05
C TRP A 73 0.96 -6.49 0.23
N SER A 74 0.99 -7.44 -0.68
CA SER A 74 0.18 -8.65 -0.62
C SER A 74 0.97 -9.82 -1.21
N PRO A 75 1.14 -10.94 -0.48
CA PRO A 75 1.69 -12.18 -1.03
C PRO A 75 0.75 -12.80 -2.08
N VAL A 76 1.31 -13.19 -3.23
CA VAL A 76 0.53 -13.74 -4.36
C VAL A 76 0.96 -15.16 -4.75
N LEU A 77 2.16 -15.59 -4.36
CA LEU A 77 2.66 -16.94 -4.65
C LEU A 77 3.75 -17.33 -3.65
N THR A 78 3.67 -18.54 -3.09
CA THR A 78 4.73 -19.09 -2.23
C THR A 78 5.83 -19.73 -3.07
N LEU A 79 7.08 -19.52 -2.68
CA LEU A 79 8.28 -20.11 -3.27
C LEU A 79 8.77 -21.31 -2.42
N PRO A 80 9.50 -22.27 -3.01
CA PRO A 80 9.88 -22.34 -4.42
C PRO A 80 8.70 -22.65 -5.34
N ALA A 81 8.73 -22.11 -6.56
CA ALA A 81 7.67 -22.27 -7.56
C ALA A 81 8.12 -23.13 -8.75
N ARG A 82 7.16 -23.56 -9.57
CA ARG A 82 7.43 -24.25 -10.83
C ARG A 82 7.95 -23.26 -11.89
N ASP A 83 9.06 -23.61 -12.53
CA ASP A 83 9.69 -22.85 -13.61
C ASP A 83 9.97 -21.38 -13.23
N GLU A 84 10.75 -21.20 -12.14
CA GLU A 84 11.04 -19.88 -11.56
C GLU A 84 11.71 -18.93 -12.56
N ALA A 85 12.50 -19.44 -13.52
CA ALA A 85 13.11 -18.60 -14.55
C ALA A 85 12.06 -17.92 -15.43
N GLN A 86 11.04 -18.67 -15.87
CA GLN A 86 9.91 -18.13 -16.63
C GLN A 86 9.03 -17.22 -15.77
N LEU A 87 8.76 -17.62 -14.52
CA LEU A 87 8.02 -16.81 -13.54
C LEU A 87 8.68 -15.45 -13.35
N PHE A 88 9.95 -15.41 -12.92
CA PHE A 88 10.64 -14.16 -12.59
C PHE A 88 10.80 -13.24 -13.80
N ARG A 89 10.99 -13.79 -14.99
CA ARG A 89 10.95 -13.00 -16.22
C ARG A 89 9.60 -12.31 -16.41
N THR A 90 8.51 -13.06 -16.26
CA THR A 90 7.15 -12.54 -16.41
C THR A 90 6.86 -11.45 -15.37
N LEU A 91 7.23 -11.67 -14.10
CA LEU A 91 7.04 -10.70 -13.03
C LEU A 91 7.83 -9.40 -13.28
N LEU A 92 9.06 -9.49 -13.79
CA LEU A 92 9.87 -8.32 -14.15
C LEU A 92 9.30 -7.55 -15.34
N GLU A 93 8.81 -8.26 -16.36
CA GLU A 93 8.16 -7.65 -17.53
C GLU A 93 6.89 -6.91 -17.12
N LYS A 94 6.03 -7.53 -16.31
CA LYS A 94 4.81 -6.90 -15.76
C LYS A 94 5.11 -5.69 -14.89
N SER A 95 6.15 -5.79 -14.06
CA SER A 95 6.58 -4.71 -13.17
C SER A 95 7.04 -3.46 -13.90
N TRP A 96 7.28 -3.49 -15.22
CA TRP A 96 7.68 -2.29 -15.95
C TRP A 96 6.59 -1.20 -15.96
N ILE A 97 5.34 -1.57 -16.27
CA ILE A 97 4.22 -0.61 -16.38
C ILE A 97 2.85 -1.21 -16.02
N GLU A 98 2.66 -2.52 -16.14
CA GLU A 98 1.35 -3.16 -15.94
C GLU A 98 0.89 -3.10 -14.48
N THR A 99 1.83 -2.99 -13.54
CA THR A 99 1.54 -2.89 -12.09
C THR A 99 1.43 -1.45 -11.59
N LEU A 100 1.40 -0.46 -12.48
CA LEU A 100 1.35 0.97 -12.14
C LEU A 100 2.47 1.36 -11.15
N GLU A 101 2.11 1.93 -10.00
CA GLU A 101 3.03 2.30 -8.91
C GLU A 101 3.50 1.10 -8.06
N ALA A 102 2.85 -0.06 -8.17
CA ALA A 102 3.26 -1.28 -7.48
C ALA A 102 4.32 -2.07 -8.28
N ARG A 103 4.99 -3.04 -7.64
CA ARG A 103 6.01 -3.91 -8.26
C ARG A 103 5.98 -5.30 -7.65
N PHE A 104 6.27 -6.33 -8.45
CA PHE A 104 6.55 -7.66 -7.91
C PHE A 104 7.93 -7.69 -7.24
N SER A 105 8.02 -8.38 -6.12
CA SER A 105 9.25 -8.55 -5.33
C SER A 105 9.22 -9.90 -4.60
N ILE A 106 10.33 -10.25 -3.96
CA ILE A 106 10.41 -11.45 -3.11
C ILE A 106 10.61 -11.02 -1.66
N TRP A 107 9.78 -11.57 -0.76
CA TRP A 107 9.88 -11.38 0.68
C TRP A 107 9.43 -12.64 1.41
N ASN A 108 10.23 -13.13 2.36
CA ASN A 108 9.95 -14.33 3.17
C ASN A 108 9.52 -15.57 2.35
N ASP A 109 10.31 -15.93 1.33
CA ASP A 109 10.01 -17.05 0.43
C ASP A 109 8.62 -16.94 -0.25
N GLN A 110 8.16 -15.71 -0.49
CA GLN A 110 6.95 -15.43 -1.24
C GLN A 110 7.22 -14.38 -2.31
N VAL A 111 6.57 -14.53 -3.46
CA VAL A 111 6.36 -13.42 -4.37
C VAL A 111 5.29 -12.52 -3.77
N VAL A 112 5.61 -11.25 -3.63
CA VAL A 112 4.70 -10.20 -3.14
C VAL A 112 4.52 -9.14 -4.22
N LEU A 113 3.32 -8.58 -4.32
CA LEU A 113 3.12 -7.30 -4.99
C LEU A 113 3.24 -6.20 -3.94
N ASN A 114 4.12 -5.22 -4.13
CA ASN A 114 4.37 -4.17 -3.16
C ASN A 114 4.29 -2.75 -3.74
N HIS A 115 4.07 -1.79 -2.86
CA HIS A 115 4.28 -0.37 -3.06
C HIS A 115 5.01 0.18 -1.83
N PHE A 116 6.06 0.99 -2.05
CA PHE A 116 6.91 1.52 -0.98
C PHE A 116 7.35 2.95 -1.31
N ARG A 117 7.18 3.88 -0.37
CA ARG A 117 7.75 5.23 -0.46
C ARG A 117 7.83 5.93 0.89
N THR A 118 8.53 7.06 0.93
CA THR A 118 8.51 8.00 2.05
C THR A 118 7.19 8.79 2.11
N LEU A 119 6.89 9.36 3.28
CA LEU A 119 5.68 10.17 3.51
C LEU A 119 5.81 11.61 2.99
N GLU A 120 7.01 12.04 2.58
CA GLU A 120 7.20 13.36 1.99
C GLU A 120 6.26 13.61 0.80
N GLY A 121 5.45 14.67 0.92
CA GLY A 121 4.46 15.07 -0.08
C GLY A 121 3.32 14.09 -0.30
N LEU A 122 3.19 13.06 0.54
CA LEU A 122 2.15 12.04 0.40
C LEU A 122 0.78 12.60 0.81
N THR A 123 -0.21 12.42 -0.05
CA THR A 123 -1.59 12.86 0.18
C THR A 123 -2.51 11.70 0.55
N ALA A 124 -3.66 12.00 1.16
CA ALA A 124 -4.69 11.01 1.47
C ALA A 124 -5.19 10.25 0.23
N ALA A 125 -5.28 10.93 -0.92
CA ALA A 125 -5.68 10.31 -2.19
C ALA A 125 -4.62 9.31 -2.68
N GLU A 126 -3.33 9.62 -2.54
CA GLU A 126 -2.24 8.70 -2.91
C GLU A 126 -2.17 7.48 -1.98
N ILE A 127 -2.45 7.64 -0.68
CA ILE A 127 -2.56 6.51 0.26
C ILE A 127 -3.69 5.57 -0.15
N SER A 128 -4.88 6.14 -0.39
CA SER A 128 -6.05 5.37 -0.86
C SER A 128 -5.77 4.63 -2.16
N ARG A 129 -5.11 5.30 -3.11
CA ARG A 129 -4.70 4.73 -4.38
C ARG A 129 -3.68 3.61 -4.20
N ALA A 130 -2.63 3.78 -3.40
CA ALA A 130 -1.61 2.76 -3.17
C ALA A 130 -2.22 1.48 -2.56
N ILE A 131 -3.09 1.63 -1.56
CA ILE A 131 -3.80 0.50 -0.92
C ILE A 131 -4.69 -0.22 -1.93
N THR A 132 -5.48 0.53 -2.70
CA THR A 132 -6.41 -0.03 -3.68
C THR A 132 -5.67 -0.75 -4.82
N ILE A 133 -4.59 -0.16 -5.35
CA ILE A 133 -3.81 -0.77 -6.43
C ILE A 133 -3.22 -2.10 -5.99
N VAL A 134 -2.58 -2.15 -4.82
CA VAL A 134 -2.00 -3.41 -4.33
C VAL A 134 -3.09 -4.45 -4.07
N ALA A 135 -4.20 -4.06 -3.44
CA ALA A 135 -5.30 -4.99 -3.15
C ALA A 135 -5.91 -5.59 -4.43
N THR A 136 -6.30 -4.74 -5.38
CA THR A 136 -6.95 -5.17 -6.62
C THR A 136 -6.01 -5.96 -7.52
N LEU A 137 -4.78 -5.49 -7.72
CA LEU A 137 -3.84 -6.20 -8.60
C LEU A 137 -3.35 -7.51 -7.97
N ALA A 138 -3.17 -7.58 -6.66
CA ALA A 138 -2.79 -8.83 -6.03
C ALA A 138 -3.88 -9.90 -6.20
N ASP A 139 -5.15 -9.53 -5.99
CA ASP A 139 -6.32 -10.38 -6.25
C ASP A 139 -6.47 -10.77 -7.74
N GLU A 140 -6.05 -9.91 -8.67
CA GLU A 140 -6.08 -10.23 -10.09
C GLU A 140 -4.98 -11.23 -10.49
N TYR A 141 -3.81 -11.16 -9.83
CA TYR A 141 -2.62 -11.92 -10.23
C TYR A 141 -2.39 -13.21 -9.45
N ASP A 142 -2.93 -13.39 -8.24
CA ASP A 142 -2.65 -14.55 -7.40
C ASP A 142 -3.08 -15.87 -8.06
N GLU A 143 -4.33 -16.00 -8.48
CA GLU A 143 -4.86 -17.24 -9.06
C GLU A 143 -4.14 -17.61 -10.38
N PRO A 144 -3.93 -16.70 -11.35
CA PRO A 144 -3.14 -17.02 -12.54
C PRO A 144 -1.70 -17.46 -12.22
N LEU A 145 -1.03 -16.77 -11.29
CA LEU A 145 0.33 -17.13 -10.89
C LEU A 145 0.39 -18.50 -10.21
N ILE A 146 -0.56 -18.80 -9.32
CA ILE A 146 -0.68 -20.10 -8.66
C ILE A 146 -0.99 -21.20 -9.69
N LYS A 147 -1.88 -20.95 -10.64
CA LYS A 147 -2.22 -21.91 -11.69
C LYS A 147 -1.03 -22.24 -12.60
N ASP A 148 -0.27 -21.21 -12.98
CA ASP A 148 0.82 -21.36 -13.95
C ASP A 148 2.14 -21.77 -13.29
N HIS A 149 2.36 -21.39 -12.02
CA HIS A 149 3.65 -21.55 -11.34
C HIS A 149 3.56 -22.14 -9.93
N GLY A 150 2.37 -22.32 -9.36
CA GLY A 150 2.20 -22.97 -8.06
C GLY A 150 2.72 -24.41 -8.05
N ASN A 151 3.20 -24.85 -6.89
CA ASN A 151 3.54 -26.25 -6.71
C ASN A 151 2.25 -27.09 -6.70
N PRO A 152 2.24 -28.25 -7.38
CA PRO A 152 1.20 -29.24 -7.10
C PRO A 152 1.30 -29.64 -5.61
N ALA A 153 0.16 -29.65 -4.93
CA ALA A 153 0.02 -30.26 -3.61
C ALA A 153 0.39 -31.75 -3.65
#